data_AF-A0AAE6KW58-F1
#
_entry.id   AF-A0AAE6KW58-F1
#
_cell.length_a   1.000
_cell.length_b   1.000
_cell.length_c   1.000
_cell.angle_alpha   90.00
_cell.angle_beta   90.00
_cell.angle_gamma   90.00
#
_symmetry.space_group_name_H-M   'P 1'
#
loop_
_entity.id
_entity.type
_entity.pdbx_description
1 polymer ?
#
loop_
_entity_poly.entity_id
_entity_poly.type
_entity_poly.pdbx_seq_one_letter_code
_entity_poly.pdbx_strand_id
1 'polypeptide(L)'
;MGWSAHVRILPEPPMTCLRDADIRQPLAQLAAGAYPGAQVLHEVGLERGQALVPSWWGVVLARAEGGGLVLEDVRPALDNPSPSPGATVRLLWRPEMLDLLETVGAARGVRSASKGRLLARLIKVLPPADLRARVRQVVAARGDWRLT
;
A
#
# COMPACT_ATOMS: atom_id res chain seq x y z
N MET A 1 -8.52 -26.49 0.17
CA MET A 1 -9.25 -25.81 -0.92
C MET A 1 -8.19 -25.33 -1.90
N GLY A 2 -8.13 -25.97 -3.07
CA GLY A 2 -7.10 -25.69 -4.08
C GLY A 2 -7.31 -24.30 -4.65
N TRP A 3 -6.27 -23.48 -4.59
CA TRP A 3 -6.22 -22.18 -5.24
C TRP A 3 -5.47 -22.37 -6.55
N SER A 4 -6.07 -21.98 -7.67
CA SER A 4 -5.39 -21.95 -8.97
C SER A 4 -4.74 -20.59 -9.15
N ALA A 5 -3.43 -20.56 -9.36
CA ALA A 5 -2.69 -19.35 -9.69
C ALA A 5 -3.27 -18.73 -10.98
N HIS A 6 -3.72 -17.49 -10.91
CA HIS A 6 -4.09 -16.74 -12.10
C HIS A 6 -2.80 -16.21 -12.74
N VAL A 7 -2.40 -16.82 -13.86
CA VAL A 7 -1.25 -16.38 -14.65
C VAL A 7 -1.71 -15.31 -15.61
N ARG A 8 -1.12 -14.11 -15.52
CA ARG A 8 -1.35 -13.03 -16.50
C ARG A 8 -0.06 -12.83 -17.30
N ILE A 9 -0.12 -13.14 -18.60
CA ILE A 9 0.98 -12.97 -19.55
C ILE A 9 0.89 -11.55 -20.11
N LEU A 10 1.97 -10.78 -20.00
CA LEU A 10 2.05 -9.39 -20.48
C LEU A 10 3.05 -9.28 -21.65
N PRO A 11 2.83 -8.37 -22.61
CA PRO A 11 3.69 -8.22 -23.79
C PRO A 11 5.11 -7.75 -23.44
N GLU A 12 6.06 -8.14 -24.28
CA GLU A 12 7.50 -8.21 -24.04
C GLU A 12 8.18 -6.86 -23.72
N PRO A 13 8.96 -6.75 -22.62
CA PRO A 13 10.02 -5.77 -22.51
C PRO A 13 11.30 -6.26 -23.25
N PRO A 14 12.14 -5.37 -23.82
CA PRO A 14 13.33 -5.78 -24.57
C PRO A 14 14.33 -6.56 -23.70
N MET A 15 14.55 -7.83 -24.06
CA MET A 15 15.39 -8.80 -23.34
C MET A 15 16.89 -8.64 -23.61
N THR A 16 17.59 -7.83 -22.82
CA THR A 16 19.07 -7.95 -22.72
C THR A 16 19.62 -7.88 -21.30
N CYS A 17 18.81 -8.10 -20.26
CA CYS A 17 19.24 -7.77 -18.92
C CYS A 17 19.18 -8.94 -17.91
N LEU A 18 20.34 -9.55 -17.69
CA LEU A 18 20.60 -10.62 -16.69
C LEU A 18 20.87 -10.07 -15.26
N ARG A 19 20.29 -8.93 -14.87
CA ARG A 19 20.44 -8.38 -13.51
C ARG A 19 19.10 -7.86 -12.98
N ASP A 20 18.79 -8.17 -11.71
CA ASP A 20 17.60 -7.69 -10.98
C ASP A 20 17.38 -6.16 -11.10
N ALA A 21 18.46 -5.38 -11.18
CA ALA A 21 18.40 -3.93 -11.34
C ALA A 21 17.73 -3.47 -12.64
N ASP A 22 17.85 -4.25 -13.70
CA ASP A 22 17.43 -3.87 -15.05
C ASP A 22 15.96 -4.29 -15.32
N ILE A 23 15.44 -5.31 -14.63
CA ILE A 23 14.03 -5.73 -14.68
C ILE A 23 13.13 -4.91 -13.75
N ARG A 24 13.70 -4.23 -12.74
CA ARG A 24 12.95 -3.57 -11.67
C ARG A 24 12.07 -2.42 -12.13
N GLN A 25 12.57 -1.55 -13.00
CA GLN A 25 11.81 -0.41 -13.53
C GLN A 25 10.66 -0.89 -14.44
N PRO A 26 10.91 -1.76 -15.45
CA PRO A 26 9.84 -2.38 -16.23
C PRO A 26 8.81 -3.12 -15.35
N LEU A 27 9.26 -3.88 -14.36
CA LEU A 27 8.39 -4.58 -13.42
C LEU A 27 7.56 -3.62 -12.56
N ALA A 28 8.15 -2.52 -12.07
CA ALA A 28 7.42 -1.52 -11.28
C ALA A 28 6.35 -0.82 -12.11
N GLN A 29 6.64 -0.48 -13.37
CA GLN A 29 5.66 0.11 -14.31
C GLN A 29 4.51 -0.88 -14.60
N LEU A 30 4.83 -2.15 -14.85
CA LEU A 30 3.82 -3.18 -15.10
C LEU A 30 2.98 -3.49 -13.86
N ALA A 31 3.61 -3.60 -12.69
CA ALA A 31 2.93 -3.81 -11.42
C ALA A 31 2.00 -2.64 -11.06
N ALA A 32 2.38 -1.39 -11.36
CA ALA A 32 1.52 -0.23 -11.11
C ALA A 32 0.19 -0.28 -11.90
N GLY A 33 0.18 -0.88 -13.10
CA GLY A 33 -1.02 -1.05 -13.91
C GLY A 33 -1.95 -2.18 -13.42
N ALA A 34 -1.38 -3.29 -12.95
CA ALA A 34 -2.15 -4.45 -12.50
C ALA A 34 -2.53 -4.41 -11.01
N TYR A 35 -1.68 -3.82 -10.17
CA TYR A 35 -1.79 -3.81 -8.72
C TYR A 35 -1.50 -2.39 -8.17
N PRO A 36 -2.51 -1.50 -8.14
CA PRO A 36 -2.33 -0.13 -7.68
C PRO A 36 -1.80 -0.07 -6.24
N GLY A 37 -0.59 0.47 -6.06
CA GLY A 37 0.06 0.61 -4.75
C GLY A 37 0.96 -0.55 -4.32
N ALA A 38 1.23 -1.51 -5.21
CA ALA A 38 2.26 -2.53 -4.98
C ALA A 38 3.67 -1.91 -4.89
N GLN A 39 4.53 -2.49 -4.04
CA GLN A 39 5.96 -2.20 -4.00
C GLN A 39 6.74 -3.40 -4.53
N VAL A 40 7.71 -3.14 -5.42
CA VAL A 40 8.60 -4.17 -5.97
C VAL A 40 9.85 -4.26 -5.10
N LEU A 41 10.12 -5.44 -4.53
CA LEU A 41 11.26 -5.68 -3.63
C LEU A 41 12.43 -6.32 -4.38
N HIS A 42 13.63 -6.22 -3.82
CA HIS A 42 14.84 -6.85 -4.39
C HIS A 42 14.71 -8.37 -4.41
N GLU A 43 15.23 -8.99 -5.47
CA GLU A 43 15.28 -10.44 -5.64
C GLU A 43 16.23 -11.07 -4.60
N VAL A 44 15.71 -11.41 -3.42
CA VAL A 44 16.31 -12.38 -2.52
C VAL A 44 15.21 -13.17 -1.80
N GLY A 45 15.06 -14.43 -2.19
CA GLY A 45 14.40 -15.50 -1.43
C GLY A 45 12.92 -15.26 -1.13
N LEU A 46 12.04 -15.60 -2.08
CA LEU A 46 10.58 -15.55 -1.91
C LEU A 46 10.13 -16.18 -0.57
N GLU A 47 10.68 -17.33 -0.20
CA GLU A 47 10.38 -17.99 1.08
C GLU A 47 10.77 -17.13 2.29
N ARG A 48 11.97 -16.53 2.24
CA ARG A 48 12.47 -15.63 3.30
C ARG A 48 11.65 -14.34 3.36
N GLY A 49 11.29 -13.77 2.20
CA GLY A 49 10.44 -12.58 2.11
C GLY A 49 9.05 -12.83 2.68
N GLN A 50 8.41 -13.96 2.32
CA GLN A 50 7.10 -14.35 2.82
C GLN A 50 7.06 -14.53 4.34
N ALA A 51 8.17 -14.95 4.95
CA ALA A 51 8.31 -15.08 6.40
C ALA A 51 8.49 -13.73 7.13
N LEU A 52 8.93 -12.68 6.43
CA LEU A 52 9.13 -11.34 7.02
C LEU A 52 7.88 -10.47 6.96
N VAL A 53 7.01 -10.69 5.98
CA VAL A 53 5.78 -9.91 5.80
C VAL A 53 4.58 -10.56 6.50
N PRO A 54 3.62 -9.78 7.01
CA PRO A 54 2.41 -10.32 7.62
C PRO A 54 1.65 -11.27 6.68
N SER A 55 1.01 -12.29 7.23
CA SER A 55 0.31 -13.33 6.46
C SER A 55 -0.84 -12.79 5.61
N TRP A 56 -1.42 -11.65 5.97
CA TRP A 56 -2.49 -10.99 5.20
C TRP A 56 -1.98 -10.15 4.02
N TRP A 57 -0.66 -9.99 3.87
CA TRP A 57 -0.11 -9.29 2.71
C TRP A 57 -0.13 -10.20 1.49
N GLY A 58 -0.63 -9.68 0.38
CA GLY A 58 -0.49 -10.36 -0.90
C GLY A 58 0.96 -10.36 -1.36
N VAL A 59 1.35 -11.41 -2.06
CA VAL A 59 2.68 -11.55 -2.65
C VAL A 59 2.50 -11.96 -4.10
N VAL A 60 3.09 -11.18 -4.98
CA VAL A 60 3.12 -11.44 -6.43
C VAL A 60 4.56 -11.71 -6.80
N LEU A 61 4.82 -12.88 -7.37
CA LEU A 61 6.10 -13.23 -7.95
C LEU A 61 6.12 -12.76 -9.40
N ALA A 62 7.19 -12.07 -9.77
CA ALA A 62 7.48 -11.75 -11.16
C ALA A 62 8.59 -12.67 -11.67
N ARG A 63 8.38 -13.30 -12.82
CA ARG A 63 9.37 -14.20 -13.44
C ARG A 63 9.55 -13.84 -14.92
N ALA A 64 10.78 -13.86 -15.40
CA ALA A 64 11.05 -13.84 -16.83
C ALA A 64 10.84 -15.26 -17.41
N GLU A 65 9.93 -15.40 -18.38
CA GLU A 65 9.64 -16.69 -19.02
C GLU A 65 9.37 -16.48 -20.52
N GLY A 66 10.05 -17.27 -21.35
CA GLY A 66 9.79 -17.35 -22.79
C GLY A 66 9.97 -16.06 -23.61
N GLY A 67 10.65 -15.04 -23.09
CA GLY A 67 10.72 -13.72 -23.74
C GLY A 67 10.08 -12.59 -22.93
N GLY A 68 9.09 -12.94 -22.10
CA GLY A 68 8.22 -11.98 -21.44
C GLY A 68 8.31 -12.01 -19.92
N LEU A 69 7.48 -11.17 -19.29
CA LEU A 69 7.31 -11.11 -17.85
C LEU A 69 5.98 -11.75 -17.45
N VAL A 70 6.05 -12.75 -16.58
CA VAL A 70 4.90 -13.41 -15.98
C VAL A 70 4.74 -12.93 -14.55
N LEU A 71 3.52 -12.52 -14.19
CA LEU A 71 3.13 -12.22 -12.81
C LEU A 71 2.29 -13.37 -12.27
N GLU A 72 2.70 -13.91 -11.13
CA GLU A 72 2.08 -15.03 -10.44
C GLU A 72 1.70 -14.60 -9.01
N ASP A 73 0.40 -14.63 -8.67
CA ASP A 73 -0.06 -14.41 -7.30
C ASP A 73 0.29 -15.63 -6.43
N VAL A 74 1.42 -15.58 -5.73
CA VAL A 74 1.88 -16.67 -4.84
C VAL A 74 1.22 -16.61 -3.45
N ARG A 75 0.67 -15.45 -3.07
CA ARG A 75 -0.22 -15.31 -1.89
C ARG A 75 -1.27 -14.22 -2.13
N PRO A 76 -2.57 -14.48 -1.91
CA PRO A 76 -3.58 -13.45 -2.06
C PRO A 76 -3.46 -12.36 -1.00
N ALA A 77 -3.77 -11.12 -1.38
CA ALA A 77 -3.93 -10.03 -0.42
C ALA A 77 -5.24 -10.18 0.36
N LEU A 78 -5.18 -9.99 1.67
CA LEU A 78 -6.32 -10.01 2.57
C LEU A 78 -6.39 -8.70 3.36
N ASP A 79 -7.53 -8.45 3.99
CA ASP A 79 -7.66 -7.34 4.92
C ASP A 79 -6.73 -7.51 6.14
N ASN A 80 -6.19 -6.39 6.63
CA ASN A 80 -5.50 -6.39 7.91
C ASN A 80 -6.49 -6.82 9.02
N PRO A 81 -6.23 -7.94 9.72
CA PRO A 81 -7.18 -8.52 10.68
C PRO A 81 -7.36 -7.65 11.94
N SER A 82 -6.41 -6.77 12.24
CA SER A 82 -6.49 -5.88 13.41
C SER A 82 -5.94 -4.48 13.09
N PRO A 83 -6.70 -3.66 12.35
CA PRO A 83 -6.28 -2.30 12.03
C PRO A 83 -6.28 -1.42 13.28
N SER A 84 -5.14 -0.83 13.63
CA SER A 84 -5.03 0.11 14.75
C SER A 84 -5.51 1.51 14.35
N PRO A 85 -6.58 2.07 14.96
CA PRO A 85 -7.05 3.42 14.65
C PRO A 85 -5.98 4.49 14.87
N GLY A 86 -5.16 4.33 15.91
CA GLY A 86 -4.04 5.22 16.20
C GLY A 86 -2.95 5.17 15.13
N ALA A 87 -2.61 3.99 14.64
CA ALA A 87 -1.65 3.86 13.54
C ALA A 87 -2.20 4.46 12.25
N THR A 88 -3.48 4.23 11.94
CA THR A 88 -4.16 4.81 10.78
C THR A 88 -4.08 6.34 10.82
N VAL A 89 -4.48 6.97 11.92
CA VAL A 89 -4.49 8.44 12.03
C VAL A 89 -3.08 9.03 11.96
N ARG A 90 -2.06 8.33 12.46
CA ARG A 90 -0.67 8.81 12.42
C ARG A 90 -0.13 9.02 11.00
N LEU A 91 -0.74 8.40 9.97
CA LEU A 91 -0.41 8.63 8.56
C LEU A 91 -0.69 10.07 8.13
N LEU A 92 -1.64 10.75 8.79
CA LEU A 92 -1.95 12.14 8.52
C LEU A 92 -0.86 13.08 9.05
N TRP A 93 -0.60 14.13 8.29
CA TRP A 93 0.12 15.29 8.75
C TRP A 93 -0.78 16.14 9.65
N ARG A 94 -0.17 17.03 10.44
CA ARG A 94 -0.92 17.85 11.39
C ARG A 94 -1.99 18.74 10.71
N PRO A 95 -1.72 19.43 9.59
CA PRO A 95 -2.74 20.23 8.89
C PRO A 95 -3.92 19.36 8.45
N GLU A 96 -3.64 18.20 7.86
CA GLU A 96 -4.67 17.26 7.41
C GLU A 96 -5.55 16.73 8.56
N MET A 97 -4.96 16.47 9.73
CA MET A 97 -5.73 16.10 10.92
C MET A 97 -6.69 17.22 11.33
N LEU A 98 -6.23 18.46 11.23
CA LEU A 98 -7.05 19.63 11.56
C LEU A 98 -8.16 19.83 10.54
N ASP A 99 -7.86 19.76 9.24
CA ASP A 99 -8.84 19.87 8.16
C ASP A 99 -9.92 18.79 8.26
N LEU A 100 -9.51 17.55 8.58
CA LEU A 100 -10.44 16.46 8.82
C LEU A 100 -11.35 16.74 10.03
N LEU A 101 -10.81 17.31 11.10
CA LEU A 101 -11.60 17.74 12.27
C LEU A 101 -12.53 18.91 11.96
N GLU A 102 -12.14 19.86 11.10
CA GLU A 102 -13.03 20.94 10.64
C GLU A 102 -14.17 20.38 9.81
N THR A 103 -13.87 19.46 8.87
CA THR A 103 -14.86 18.80 8.00
C THR A 103 -15.96 18.09 8.78
N VAL A 104 -15.62 17.51 9.94
CA VAL A 104 -16.59 16.82 10.81
C VAL A 104 -17.09 17.70 11.97
N GLY A 105 -16.80 19.01 11.96
CA GLY A 105 -17.27 19.96 12.97
C GLY A 105 -16.65 19.80 14.37
N ALA A 106 -15.53 19.07 14.49
CA ALA A 106 -14.90 18.68 15.75
C ALA A 106 -13.59 19.42 16.10
N ALA A 107 -13.23 20.46 15.32
CA ALA A 107 -11.99 21.24 15.51
C ALA A 107 -12.05 22.25 16.67
N ARG A 108 -13.24 22.53 17.23
CA ARG A 108 -13.40 23.48 18.35
C ARG A 108 -12.52 23.08 19.54
N GLY A 109 -11.73 24.05 20.02
CA GLY A 109 -10.83 23.90 21.16
C GLY A 109 -9.58 23.06 20.91
N VAL A 110 -9.29 22.68 19.65
CA VAL A 110 -8.09 21.90 19.30
C VAL A 110 -7.28 22.47 18.13
N ARG A 111 -7.66 23.61 17.55
CA ARG A 111 -6.96 24.24 16.40
C ARG A 111 -5.46 24.47 16.63
N SER A 112 -5.08 24.93 17.81
CA SER A 112 -3.67 25.15 18.21
C SER A 112 -3.08 23.97 19.00
N ALA A 113 -3.77 22.84 19.07
CA ALA A 113 -3.32 21.71 19.88
C ALA A 113 -2.17 20.93 19.22
N SER A 114 -1.52 20.08 20.03
CA SER A 114 -0.50 19.15 19.57
C SER A 114 -1.07 18.06 18.66
N LYS A 115 -0.21 17.44 17.83
CA LYS A 115 -0.58 16.31 16.97
C LYS A 115 -1.23 15.17 17.76
N GLY A 116 -0.72 14.88 18.96
CA GLY A 116 -1.29 13.85 19.84
C GLY A 116 -2.74 14.14 20.26
N ARG A 117 -3.05 15.42 20.58
CA ARG A 117 -4.42 15.82 20.96
C ARG A 117 -5.39 15.83 19.77
N LEU A 118 -4.92 16.19 18.57
CA LEU A 118 -5.71 16.05 17.34
C LEU A 118 -6.01 14.58 17.03
N LEU A 119 -5.01 13.71 17.13
CA LEU A 119 -5.16 12.26 16.95
C LEU A 119 -6.18 11.68 17.92
N ALA A 120 -6.05 11.97 19.22
CA ALA A 120 -6.98 11.48 20.22
C ALA A 120 -8.41 11.99 19.97
N ARG A 121 -8.56 13.25 19.52
CA ARG A 121 -9.86 13.79 19.14
C ARG A 121 -10.45 13.02 17.96
N LEU A 122 -9.68 12.78 16.88
CA LEU A 122 -10.13 12.04 15.69
C LEU A 122 -10.63 10.63 16.03
N ILE A 123 -9.87 9.87 16.82
CA ILE A 123 -10.26 8.52 17.25
C ILE A 123 -11.55 8.56 18.08
N LYS A 124 -11.75 9.62 18.88
CA LYS A 124 -12.96 9.76 19.69
C LYS A 124 -14.20 10.11 18.87
N VAL A 125 -14.07 10.91 17.81
CA VAL A 125 -15.23 11.47 17.07
C VAL A 125 -15.62 10.67 15.83
N LEU A 126 -14.76 9.78 15.33
CA LEU A 126 -15.04 9.00 14.13
C LEU A 126 -15.01 7.49 14.42
N PRO A 127 -16.00 6.72 13.93
CA PRO A 127 -15.94 5.26 13.95
C PRO A 127 -14.70 4.75 13.20
N PRO A 128 -14.12 3.59 13.61
CA PRO A 128 -12.92 3.07 12.97
C PRO A 128 -13.02 2.88 11.45
N ALA A 129 -14.19 2.48 10.92
CA ALA A 129 -14.39 2.32 9.48
C ALA A 129 -14.31 3.65 8.73
N ASP A 130 -15.05 4.67 9.20
CA ASP A 130 -15.06 6.01 8.62
C ASP A 130 -13.70 6.69 8.72
N LEU A 131 -13.02 6.50 9.86
CA LEU A 131 -11.68 7.00 10.09
C LEU A 131 -10.70 6.44 9.05
N ARG A 132 -10.73 5.13 8.81
CA ARG A 132 -9.90 4.48 7.77
C ARG A 132 -10.22 5.01 6.37
N ALA A 133 -11.51 5.11 6.04
CA ALA A 133 -11.93 5.59 4.72
C ALA A 133 -11.45 7.02 4.45
N ARG A 134 -11.65 7.93 5.41
CA ARG A 134 -11.23 9.34 5.31
C ARG A 134 -9.72 9.49 5.27
N VAL A 135 -8.98 8.76 6.12
CA VAL A 135 -7.51 8.77 6.08
C VAL A 135 -6.99 8.29 4.73
N ARG A 136 -7.57 7.20 4.18
CA ARG A 136 -7.19 6.69 2.85
C ARG A 136 -7.38 7.74 1.77
N GLN A 137 -8.51 8.45 1.78
CA GLN A 137 -8.78 9.53 0.80
C GLN A 137 -7.73 10.63 0.89
N VAL A 138 -7.41 11.11 2.09
CA VAL A 138 -6.42 12.17 2.29
C VAL A 138 -5.03 11.73 1.85
N VAL A 139 -4.57 10.56 2.30
CA VAL A 139 -3.24 10.04 1.96
C VAL A 139 -3.13 9.77 0.45
N ALA A 140 -4.16 9.21 -0.17
CA ALA A 140 -4.16 8.94 -1.61
C ALA A 140 -4.07 10.24 -2.44
N ALA A 141 -4.74 11.31 -2.00
CA ALA A 141 -4.76 12.62 -2.66
C ALA A 141 -3.46 13.42 -2.47
N ARG A 142 -2.60 13.06 -1.51
CA ARG A 142 -1.37 13.80 -1.20
C ARG A 142 -0.38 13.84 -2.38
N GLY A 143 -0.44 12.85 -3.28
CA GLY A 143 0.30 12.82 -4.56
C GLY A 143 1.83 12.64 -4.44
N ASP A 144 2.42 13.01 -3.31
CA ASP A 144 3.84 12.90 -2.97
C ASP A 144 4.31 11.46 -2.69
N TRP A 145 3.39 10.55 -2.38
CA TRP A 145 3.72 9.16 -2.07
C TRP A 145 4.05 8.29 -3.30
N ARG A 146 3.79 8.80 -4.52
CA ARG A 146 4.09 8.15 -5.80
C ARG A 146 5.20 8.84 -6.60
N LEU A 147 5.97 9.74 -5.99
CA LEU A 147 7.13 10.32 -6.67
C LEU A 147 8.21 9.24 -6.82
N THR A 148 8.19 8.55 -7.97
CA THR A 148 9.26 7.70 -8.50
C THR A 148 9.23 7.77 -10.02
#